data_AF-A0A494WY57-F1
#
_entry.id   AF-A0A494WY57-F1
#
_cell.length_a   1.000
_cell.length_b   1.000
_cell.length_c   1.000
_cell.angle_alpha   90.00
_cell.angle_beta   90.00
_cell.angle_gamma   90.00
#
_symmetry.space_group_name_H-M   'P 1'
#
loop_
_entity.id
_entity.type
_entity.pdbx_description
1 polymer ?
#
loop_
_entity_poly.entity_id
_entity_poly.type
_entity_poly.pdbx_seq_one_letter_code
_entity_poly.pdbx_strand_id
1 'polypeptide(L)'
;MMVHFDYYPKDLPRVRMLENRLKSAIKRAGVGELGETELHIDGNDGYLYMYGPDPDRLYVVVSPILKSSKLMTEAEVTKWHGPRTETFMMRRDGMR
;
A
#
# COMPACT_ATOMS: atom_id res chain seq x y z
N MET A 1 -7.76 2.85 -3.48
CA MET A 1 -6.47 2.32 -3.97
C MET A 1 -6.21 1.01 -3.26
N MET A 2 -5.68 0.01 -3.95
CA MET A 2 -5.24 -1.26 -3.38
C MET A 2 -3.76 -1.46 -3.66
N VAL A 3 -3.09 -2.12 -2.73
CA VAL A 3 -1.72 -2.60 -2.90
C VAL A 3 -1.72 -4.10 -2.68
N HIS A 4 -1.30 -4.84 -3.70
CA HIS A 4 -1.05 -6.28 -3.63
C HIS A 4 0.45 -6.51 -3.49
N PHE A 5 0.86 -7.39 -2.59
CA PHE A 5 2.26 -7.63 -2.28
C PHE A 5 2.48 -9.05 -1.76
N ASP A 6 3.70 -9.55 -1.97
CA ASP A 6 4.13 -10.83 -1.42
C ASP A 6 4.25 -10.74 0.11
N TYR A 7 3.61 -11.69 0.79
CA TYR A 7 3.57 -11.75 2.24
C TYR A 7 3.91 -13.15 2.75
N TYR A 8 4.62 -13.26 3.87
CA TYR A 8 4.79 -14.52 4.58
C TYR A 8 4.42 -14.33 6.06
N PRO A 9 3.90 -15.36 6.76
CA PRO A 9 3.49 -15.24 8.17
C PRO A 9 4.55 -14.61 9.11
N LYS A 10 5.84 -14.87 8.84
CA LYS A 10 6.96 -14.28 9.59
C LYS A 10 7.07 -12.75 9.48
N ASP A 11 6.49 -12.17 8.43
CA ASP A 11 6.52 -10.74 8.15
C ASP A 11 5.35 -9.98 8.79
N LEU A 12 4.43 -10.66 9.49
CA LEU A 12 3.27 -10.04 10.14
C LEU A 12 3.64 -8.82 11.01
N PRO A 13 4.68 -8.85 11.87
CA PRO A 13 5.06 -7.67 12.64
C PRO A 13 5.47 -6.47 11.75
N ARG A 14 6.10 -6.73 10.60
CA ARG A 14 6.49 -5.70 9.64
C ARG A 14 5.29 -5.14 8.89
N VAL A 15 4.31 -5.98 8.56
CA VAL A 15 3.02 -5.55 7.99
C VAL A 15 2.31 -4.60 8.96
N ARG A 16 2.17 -4.98 10.23
CA ARG A 16 1.54 -4.11 11.26
C ARG A 16 2.25 -2.77 11.43
N MET A 17 3.59 -2.77 11.39
CA MET A 17 4.36 -1.52 11.43
C MET A 17 4.09 -0.66 10.18
N LEU A 18 4.01 -1.27 9.00
CA LEU A 18 3.69 -0.58 7.75
C LEU A 18 2.29 0.03 7.78
N GLU A 19 1.28 -0.75 8.19
CA GLU A 19 -0.11 -0.29 8.38
C GLU A 19 -0.17 0.94 9.28
N ASN A 20 0.50 0.90 10.43
CA ASN A 20 0.51 2.03 11.37
C ASN A 20 1.14 3.29 10.76
N ARG A 21 2.23 3.15 10.01
CA ARG A 21 2.87 4.28 9.31
C ARG A 21 1.95 4.87 8.24
N LEU A 22 1.31 4.02 7.43
CA LEU A 22 0.37 4.41 6.38
C LEU A 22 -0.85 5.12 6.99
N LYS A 23 -1.54 4.48 7.94
CA LYS A 23 -2.71 5.02 8.64
C LYS A 23 -2.41 6.41 9.22
N SER A 24 -1.26 6.56 9.87
CA SER A 24 -0.86 7.83 10.47
C SER A 24 -0.58 8.91 9.43
N ALA A 25 0.10 8.58 8.32
CA ALA A 25 0.41 9.54 7.27
C ALA A 25 -0.85 9.99 6.52
N ILE A 26 -1.72 9.05 6.14
CA ILE A 26 -2.98 9.31 5.46
C ILE A 26 -3.86 10.22 6.34
N LYS A 27 -4.03 9.87 7.63
CA LYS A 27 -4.83 10.66 8.57
C LYS A 27 -4.28 12.08 8.75
N ARG A 28 -2.96 12.24 8.91
CA ARG A 28 -2.33 13.56 9.05
C ARG A 28 -2.48 14.43 7.81
N ALA A 29 -2.43 13.83 6.62
CA ALA A 29 -2.59 14.55 5.37
C ALA A 29 -4.06 14.85 5.02
N GLY A 30 -5.02 14.21 5.70
CA GLY A 30 -6.45 14.41 5.44
C GLY A 30 -6.90 13.93 4.06
N VAL A 31 -6.19 12.96 3.47
CA VAL A 31 -6.45 12.48 2.10
C VAL A 31 -7.28 11.20 2.05
N GLY A 32 -7.68 10.65 3.19
CA GLY A 32 -8.44 9.40 3.25
C GLY A 32 -8.23 8.60 4.53
N GLU A 33 -8.27 7.27 4.39
CA GLU A 33 -8.01 6.31 5.46
C GLU A 33 -7.39 4.99 4.94
N LEU A 34 -6.75 4.26 5.86
CA LEU A 34 -6.38 2.86 5.65
C LEU A 34 -7.56 2.00 6.07
N GLY A 35 -8.05 1.17 5.15
CA GLY A 35 -9.13 0.23 5.36
C GLY A 35 -8.64 -1.14 5.85
N GLU A 36 -9.32 -2.19 5.40
CA GLU A 36 -8.99 -3.56 5.77
C GLU A 36 -7.65 -4.02 5.17
N THR A 37 -7.08 -5.02 5.82
CA THR A 37 -5.87 -5.71 5.35
C THR A 37 -6.18 -7.20 5.30
N GLU A 38 -6.06 -7.76 4.10
CA GLU A 38 -6.30 -9.18 3.85
C GLU A 38 -4.95 -9.86 3.68
N LEU A 39 -4.70 -10.89 4.48
CA LEU A 39 -3.46 -11.68 4.43
C LEU A 39 -3.85 -13.14 4.27
N HIS A 40 -3.46 -13.76 3.16
CA HIS A 40 -3.78 -15.16 2.93
C HIS A 40 -2.93 -16.08 3.83
N ILE A 41 -3.55 -17.17 4.32
CA ILE A 41 -2.97 -18.06 5.35
C ILE A 41 -1.80 -18.89 4.81
N ASP A 42 -1.85 -19.26 3.54
CA ASP A 42 -0.78 -19.92 2.79
C ASP A 42 0.46 -19.02 2.60
N GLY A 43 0.33 -17.73 2.91
CA GLY A 43 1.31 -16.72 2.53
C GLY A 43 1.23 -16.46 1.04
N ASN A 44 2.22 -15.78 0.49
CA ASN A 44 2.33 -15.33 -0.88
C ASN A 44 1.44 -14.14 -1.28
N ASP A 45 0.29 -13.91 -0.65
CA ASP A 45 -0.58 -12.79 -1.02
C ASP A 45 -1.02 -11.94 0.19
N GLY A 46 -0.78 -10.64 0.09
CA GLY A 46 -1.29 -9.63 1.00
C GLY A 46 -1.92 -8.46 0.25
N TYR A 47 -3.01 -7.91 0.78
CA TYR A 47 -3.71 -6.77 0.22
C TYR A 47 -3.90 -5.66 1.26
N LEU A 48 -3.49 -4.45 0.92
CA LEU A 48 -3.81 -3.24 1.67
C LEU A 48 -4.83 -2.42 0.90
N TYR A 49 -5.98 -2.14 1.52
CA TYR A 49 -6.98 -1.24 0.94
C TYR A 49 -6.89 0.14 1.58
N MET A 50 -6.87 1.18 0.74
CA MET A 50 -6.85 2.58 1.18
C MET A 50 -7.92 3.36 0.42
N TYR A 51 -8.70 4.17 1.13
CA TYR A 51 -9.85 4.88 0.57
C TYR A 51 -9.65 6.37 0.72
N GLY A 52 -10.05 7.13 -0.29
CA GLY A 52 -9.95 8.58 -0.30
C GLY A 52 -10.65 9.16 -1.53
N PRO A 53 -11.05 10.44 -1.50
CA PRO A 53 -11.76 11.08 -2.61
C PRO A 53 -10.89 11.29 -3.85
N ASP A 54 -9.56 11.28 -3.68
CA ASP A 54 -8.58 11.47 -4.75
C ASP A 54 -7.47 10.40 -4.61
N PRO A 55 -7.46 9.36 -5.47
CA PRO A 55 -6.48 8.29 -5.40
C PRO A 55 -5.05 8.75 -5.77
N ASP A 56 -4.88 9.83 -6.54
CA ASP A 56 -3.56 10.36 -6.89
C ASP A 56 -2.93 11.06 -5.69
N ARG A 57 -3.71 11.91 -5.00
CA ARG A 57 -3.27 12.53 -3.74
C ARG A 57 -2.97 11.50 -2.67
N LEU A 58 -3.81 10.47 -2.57
CA LEU A 58 -3.58 9.35 -1.67
C LEU A 58 -2.25 8.65 -2.00
N TYR A 59 -2.01 8.33 -3.28
CA TYR A 59 -0.77 7.69 -3.73
C TYR A 59 0.48 8.55 -3.46
N VAL A 60 0.42 9.86 -3.70
CA VAL A 60 1.53 10.78 -3.40
C VAL A 60 1.94 10.70 -1.93
N VAL A 61 0.97 10.62 -1.01
CA VAL A 61 1.23 10.55 0.43
C VAL A 61 1.84 9.20 0.83
N VAL A 62 1.33 8.10 0.28
CA VAL A 62 1.74 6.75 0.74
C VAL A 62 2.95 6.19 0.00
N SER A 63 3.20 6.61 -1.23
CA SER A 63 4.26 6.03 -2.08
C SER A 63 5.65 6.08 -1.46
N PRO A 64 6.09 7.12 -0.71
CA PRO A 64 7.40 7.10 -0.07
C PRO A 64 7.49 6.05 1.05
N ILE A 65 6.39 5.83 1.77
CA ILE A 65 6.31 4.85 2.86
C ILE A 65 6.37 3.44 2.27
N LEU A 66 5.57 3.19 1.23
CA LEU A 66 5.55 1.90 0.54
C LEU A 66 6.94 1.60 -0.07
N LYS A 67 7.54 2.53 -0.82
CA LYS A 67 8.89 2.39 -1.40
C LYS A 67 9.99 2.14 -0.35
N SER A 68 9.82 2.64 0.88
CA SER A 68 10.76 2.40 1.99
C SER A 68 10.69 0.98 2.58
N SER A 69 9.61 0.24 2.32
CA SER A 69 9.38 -1.09 2.88
C SER A 69 9.96 -2.16 1.97
N LYS A 70 10.74 -3.11 2.55
CA LYS A 70 11.19 -4.29 1.79
C LYS A 70 10.04 -5.22 1.39
N LEU A 71 8.92 -5.19 2.13
CA LEU A 71 7.71 -5.96 1.81
C LEU A 71 7.04 -5.51 0.50
N MET A 72 7.27 -4.27 0.09
CA MET A 72 6.61 -3.70 -1.09
C MET A 72 7.49 -3.82 -2.34
N THR A 73 8.51 -4.69 -2.29
CA THR A 73 9.34 -5.00 -3.45
C THR A 73 8.46 -5.74 -4.44
N GLU A 74 8.36 -5.25 -5.68
CA GLU A 74 7.45 -5.80 -6.71
C GLU A 74 5.95 -5.74 -6.34
N ALA A 75 5.55 -4.91 -5.37
CA ALA A 75 4.12 -4.76 -5.06
C ALA A 75 3.36 -4.10 -6.21
N GLU A 76 2.15 -4.55 -6.50
CA GLU A 76 1.24 -3.94 -7.47
C GLU A 76 0.36 -2.90 -6.79
N VAL A 77 0.26 -1.71 -7.38
CA VAL A 77 -0.62 -0.63 -6.90
C VAL A 77 -1.73 -0.43 -7.91
N THR A 78 -2.97 -0.47 -7.45
CA THR A 78 -4.16 -0.18 -8.26
C THR A 78 -4.88 1.07 -7.73
N LYS A 79 -4.99 2.11 -8.55
CA LYS A 79 -5.81 3.32 -8.30
C LYS A 79 -7.16 3.19 -9.00
N TRP A 80 -8.23 3.58 -8.32
CA TRP A 80 -9.59 3.58 -8.85
C TRP A 80 -10.09 5.02 -9.06
N HIS A 81 -10.34 5.38 -10.30
CA HIS A 81 -10.91 6.67 -10.73
C HIS A 81 -12.34 6.43 -11.25
N GLY A 82 -13.26 6.14 -10.33
CA GLY A 82 -14.62 5.72 -10.68
C GLY A 82 -14.60 4.42 -11.50
N PRO A 83 -15.13 4.39 -12.75
CA PRO A 83 -15.15 3.19 -13.58
C PRO A 83 -13.78 2.84 -14.19
N ARG A 84 -12.77 3.71 -14.06
CA ARG A 84 -11.43 3.50 -14.62
C ARG A 84 -10.46 3.06 -13.54
N THR A 85 -9.56 2.15 -13.90
CA THR A 85 -8.46 1.70 -13.03
C THR A 85 -7.11 1.90 -13.69
N GLU A 86 -6.11 2.18 -12.87
CA GLU A 86 -4.70 2.22 -13.26
C GLU A 86 -3.93 1.30 -12.31
N THR A 87 -3.27 0.29 -12.87
CA THR A 87 -2.45 -0.67 -12.11
C THR A 87 -1.00 -0.59 -12.58
N PHE A 88 -0.06 -0.53 -11.64
CA PHE A 88 1.37 -0.47 -11.94
C PHE A 88 2.20 -1.11 -10.83
N MET A 89 3.35 -1.66 -11.22
CA MET A 89 4.35 -2.22 -10.30
C MET A 89 5.07 -1.10 -9.54
N MET A 90 5.28 -1.31 -8.24
CA MET A 90 6.13 -0.46 -7.41
C MET A 90 7.57 -0.59 -7.85
N ARG A 91 8.02 0.37 -8.66
CA ARG A 91 9.45 0.53 -8.93
C ARG A 91 10.10 1.17 -7.70
N ARG A 92 11.13 0.52 -7.18
CA ARG A 92 12.15 1.25 -6.42
C ARG A 92 12.75 2.27 -7.39
N ASP A 93 12.60 3.55 -7.09
CA ASP A 93 13.52 4.52 -7.66
C ASP A 93 14.90 4.08 -7.19
N GLY A 94 15.72 3.64 -8.15
CA GLY A 94 17.05 3.15 -7.87
C GLY A 94 17.77 4.18 -7.02
N MET A 95 18.21 3.78 -5.83
CA MET A 95 19.25 4.52 -5.14
C MET A 95 20.43 4.59 -6.11
N ARG A 96 20.67 5.78 -6.65
CA ARG A 96 21.84 6.11 -7.44
C ARG A 96 22.88 6.74 -6.51
#